data_AF-A0A255SDD8-F1
#
_entry.id   AF-A0A255SDD8-F1
#
_cell.length_a   1.000
_cell.length_b   1.000
_cell.length_c   1.000
_cell.angle_alpha   90.00
_cell.angle_beta   90.00
_cell.angle_gamma   90.00
#
_symmetry.space_group_name_H-M   'P 1'
#
loop_
_entity.id
_entity.type
_entity.pdbx_description
1 polymer ?
#
loop_
_entity_poly.entity_id
_entity_poly.type
_entity_poly.pdbx_seq_one_letter_code
_entity_poly.pdbx_strand_id
1 'polypeptide(L)' 'MTQEERWLTRYKEVVSFIETRHRNPSKYVGAERELLNWTKQQRKLMNAGELKEPRLGMFKELMELSEQYKRLNQYQ' A
#
# COMPACT_ATOMS: atom_id res chain seq x y z
N MET A 1 -20.77 -6.28 1.36
CA MET A 1 -19.53 -5.50 1.20
C MET A 1 -19.41 -5.00 -0.23
N THR A 2 -19.57 -3.69 -0.45
CA THR A 2 -19.41 -3.01 -1.75
C THR A 2 -17.94 -2.99 -2.20
N GLN A 3 -17.67 -2.67 -3.47
CA GLN A 3 -16.29 -2.54 -3.95
C GLN A 3 -15.51 -1.46 -3.21
N GLU A 4 -16.19 -0.38 -2.81
CA GLU A 4 -15.59 0.71 -2.03
C GLU A 4 -15.19 0.26 -0.64
N GLU A 5 -16.08 -0.46 0.05
CA GLU A 5 -15.79 -1.03 1.36
C GLU A 5 -14.61 -2.03 1.27
N ARG A 6 -14.57 -2.88 0.23
CA ARG A 6 -13.44 -3.80 0.03
C ARG A 6 -12.12 -3.04 -0.13
N TRP A 7 -12.14 -2.00 -0.96
CA TRP A 7 -10.96 -1.19 -1.23
C TRP A 7 -10.47 -0.47 0.03
N LEU A 8 -11.40 0.14 0.78
CA LEU A 8 -11.09 0.86 2.01
C LEU A 8 -10.56 -0.06 3.10
N THR A 9 -11.10 -1.27 3.22
CA THR A 9 -10.58 -2.27 4.16
C THR A 9 -9.14 -2.64 3.84
N ARG A 10 -8.82 -2.94 2.57
CA ARG A 10 -7.44 -3.24 2.17
C ARG A 10 -6.49 -2.06 2.35
N TYR A 11 -6.95 -0.85 2.03
CA TYR A 11 -6.20 0.38 2.31
C TYR A 11 -5.83 0.49 3.79
N LYS A 12 -6.82 0.35 4.69
CA LYS A 12 -6.61 0.43 6.14
C LYS A 12 -5.68 -0.67 6.66
N GLU A 13 -5.77 -1.88 6.13
CA GLU A 13 -4.86 -2.98 6.49
C GLU A 13 -3.40 -2.63 6.17
N VAL A 14 -3.13 -2.06 4.98
CA VAL A 14 -1.76 -1.68 4.59
C VAL A 14 -1.26 -0.51 5.43
N VAL A 15 -2.07 0.53 5.63
CA VAL A 15 -1.70 1.68 6.48
C VAL A 15 -1.38 1.21 7.90
N SER A 16 -2.29 0.46 8.52
CA SER A 16 -2.09 -0.07 9.88
C SER A 16 -0.84 -0.94 9.97
N PHE A 17 -0.56 -1.76 8.96
CA PHE A 17 0.67 -2.55 8.91
C PHE A 17 1.92 -1.66 8.94
N ILE A 18 1.98 -0.63 8.10
CA ILE A 18 3.14 0.26 8.00
C ILE A 18 3.32 1.06 9.28
N GLU A 19 2.25 1.62 9.83
CA GLU A 19 2.30 2.40 11.08
C GLU A 19 2.69 1.55 12.28
N THR A 20 2.20 0.31 12.38
CA THR A 20 2.47 -0.56 13.54
C THR A 20 3.87 -1.18 13.47
N ARG A 21 4.35 -1.53 12.27
CA ARG A 21 5.61 -2.25 12.09
C ARG A 21 6.76 -1.36 11.62
N HIS A 22 6.48 -0.09 11.32
CA HIS A 22 7.43 0.90 10.80
C HIS A 22 8.24 0.40 9.60
N ARG A 23 7.60 -0.41 8.75
CA ARG A 23 8.19 -0.92 7.50
C ARG A 23 7.13 -1.31 6.49
N ASN A 24 7.54 -1.41 5.24
CA ASN A 24 6.69 -1.93 4.16
C ASN A 24 6.45 -3.45 4.25
N PRO A 25 5.31 -3.95 3.71
CA PRO A 25 5.04 -5.37 3.56
C PRO A 25 6.12 -6.09 2.74
N SER A 26 6.54 -7.26 3.21
CA SER A 26 7.61 -8.07 2.64
C SER A 26 7.08 -9.14 1.69
N LYS A 27 7.79 -9.36 0.56
CA LYS A 27 7.49 -10.48 -0.37
C LYS A 27 7.81 -11.86 0.20
N TYR A 28 8.61 -11.91 1.26
CA TYR A 28 9.14 -13.14 1.86
C TYR A 28 8.22 -13.71 2.95
N VAL A 29 7.31 -12.90 3.50
CA VAL A 29 6.35 -13.35 4.51
C VAL A 29 5.01 -13.62 3.83
N GLY A 30 4.52 -14.87 3.92
CA GLY A 30 3.29 -15.30 3.24
C GLY A 30 2.09 -14.42 3.58
N ALA A 31 1.89 -14.13 4.87
CA ALA A 31 0.81 -13.27 5.36
C ALA A 31 0.89 -11.81 4.85
N GLU A 32 2.08 -11.33 4.48
CA GLU A 32 2.29 -9.95 3.99
C GLU A 32 2.19 -9.85 2.46
N ARG A 33 2.27 -11.00 1.77
CA ARG A 33 2.28 -11.04 0.30
C ARG A 33 0.99 -10.49 -0.29
N GLU A 34 -0.16 -10.70 0.36
CA GLU A 34 -1.43 -10.14 -0.08
C GLU A 34 -1.42 -8.61 -0.03
N LEU A 35 -0.94 -8.03 1.08
CA LEU A 35 -0.82 -6.57 1.25
C LEU A 35 0.11 -5.98 0.19
N LEU A 36 1.27 -6.61 -0.03
CA LEU A 36 2.22 -6.18 -1.06
C LEU A 36 1.60 -6.24 -2.47
N ASN A 37 0.91 -7.33 -2.79
CA ASN A 37 0.29 -7.52 -4.10
C ASN A 37 -0.81 -6.49 -4.35
N TRP A 38 -1.62 -6.19 -3.34
CA TRP A 38 -2.63 -5.15 -3.43
C TRP A 38 -2.00 -3.78 -3.71
N THR A 39 -0.95 -3.39 -2.97
CA THR A 39 -0.24 -2.12 -3.20
C THR A 39 0.37 -2.04 -4.61
N LYS A 40 0.90 -3.15 -5.14
CA LYS A 40 1.39 -3.22 -6.53
C LYS A 40 0.29 -3.03 -7.55
N GLN A 41 -0.87 -3.65 -7.34
CA GLN A 41 -2.02 -3.47 -8.23
C GLN A 41 -2.52 -2.02 -8.22
N GLN A 42 -2.64 -1.40 -7.04
CA GLN A 42 -3.06 0.00 -6.96
C GLN A 42 -2.07 0.94 -7.65
N ARG A 43 -0.76 0.70 -7.52
CA ARG A 43 0.26 1.46 -8.25
C ARG A 43 0.14 1.29 -9.77
N LYS A 44 -0.15 0.07 -10.25
CA LYS A 44 -0.39 -0.18 -11.67
C LYS A 44 -1.60 0.62 -12.17
N LEU A 45 -2.71 0.61 -11.44
CA LEU A 45 -3.93 1.36 -11.78
C LEU A 45 -3.68 2.88 -11.76
N MET A 46 -2.93 3.38 -10.76
CA MET A 46 -2.53 4.79 -10.70
C MET A 46 -1.71 5.20 -11.92
N ASN A 47 -0.69 4.40 -12.27
CA ASN A 47 0.17 4.68 -13.42
C ASN A 47 -0.60 4.59 -14.75
N ALA A 48 -1.66 3.79 -14.83
CA ALA A 48 -2.55 3.70 -15.99
C ALA A 48 -3.60 4.83 -16.04
N GLY A 49 -3.72 5.67 -15.00
CA GLY A 49 -4.77 6.69 -14.90
C GLY A 49 -6.17 6.12 -14.61
N GLU A 50 -6.27 4.83 -14.26
CA GLU A 50 -7.53 4.14 -13.96
C GLU A 50 -7.95 4.29 -12.50
N LEU A 51 -7.02 4.67 -11.61
CA LEU A 51 -7.32 4.95 -10.21
C LEU A 51 -7.93 6.36 -10.09
N LYS A 52 -9.24 6.41 -9.87
CA LYS A 52 -10.01 7.67 -9.75
C LYS A 52 -10.05 8.19 -8.32
N GLU A 53 -10.36 9.47 -8.16
CA GLU A 53 -10.66 10.04 -6.84
C GLU A 53 -11.93 9.41 -6.22
N PRO A 54 -11.98 9.25 -4.89
CA PRO A 54 -11.00 9.70 -3.88
C PRO A 54 -9.82 8.74 -3.66
N ARG A 55 -9.82 7.58 -4.32
CA ARG A 55 -8.82 6.52 -4.09
C ARG A 55 -7.41 6.94 -4.51
N LEU A 56 -7.31 7.80 -5.52
CA LEU A 56 -6.04 8.33 -5.99
C LEU A 56 -5.35 9.17 -4.92
N GLY A 57 -6.06 10.14 -4.31
CA GLY A 57 -5.52 10.95 -3.21
C GLY A 57 -5.04 10.08 -2.05
N MET A 58 -5.91 9.17 -1.57
CA MET A 58 -5.57 8.25 -0.48
C MET A 58 -4.36 7.37 -0.80
N PHE A 59 -4.26 6.86 -2.04
CA PHE A 59 -3.14 6.01 -2.43
C PHE A 59 -1.82 6.79 -2.53
N LYS A 60 -1.85 8.08 -2.87
CA LYS A 60 -0.66 8.95 -2.84
C LYS A 60 -0.17 9.17 -1.41
N GLU A 61 -1.07 9.43 -0.46
CA GLU A 61 -0.72 9.53 0.96
C GLU A 61 -0.06 8.23 1.47
N LEU A 62 -0.62 7.08 1.10
CA LEU A 62 -0.02 5.78 1.42
C LEU A 62 1.38 5.61 0.79
N MET A 63 1.60 6.13 -0.41
CA MET A 63 2.89 6.09 -1.08
C MET A 63 3.94 6.94 -0.37
N GLU A 64 3.56 8.10 0.17
CA GLU A 64 4.42 8.95 0.99
C GLU A 64 4.78 8.26 2.31
N LEU A 65 3.78 7.68 2.99
CA LEU A 65 3.98 6.87 4.20
C LEU A 65 4.94 5.69 3.93
N SER A 66 4.79 5.03 2.78
CA SER A 66 5.64 3.92 2.35
C SER A 66 7.09 4.34 2.13
N GLU A 67 7.33 5.54 1.59
CA GLU A 67 8.67 6.07 1.37
C GLU A 67 9.33 6.49 2.70
N GLN A 68 8.56 7.06 3.64
CA GLN A 68 9.05 7.38 5.00
C GLN A 68 9.59 6.14 5.72
N TYR A 69 8.88 5.01 5.63
CA TYR A 69 9.28 3.74 6.24
C TYR A 69 9.98 2.79 5.27
N LYS A 70 10.62 3.34 4.24
CA LYS A 70 11.40 2.55 3.29
C LYS A 70 12.63 1.99 3.99
N ARG A 71 12.88 0.71 3.75
CA ARG A 71 14.10 0.07 4.20
C ARG A 71 15.28 0.71 3.46
N LEU A 72 16.11 1.45 4.20
CA LEU A 72 17.41 1.89 3.71
C LEU A 72 18.32 0.67 3.54
N ASN A 73 19.09 0.67 2.45
CA ASN A 73 20.05 -0.41 2.22
C ASN A 73 21.22 -0.23 3.18
N GLN A 74 21.69 -1.33 3.77
CA GLN A 74 22.77 -1.34 4.78
C GLN A 74 24.15 -0.95 4.23
N TYR A 75 24.25 -0.68 2.92
CA TYR A 75 25.48 -0.29 2.22
C TYR A 75 25.40 1.15 1.64
N GLN A 76 24.46 1.97 2.13
CA GLN A 76 24.44 3.42 1.83
C GLN A 76 25.37 4.19 2.74
#